data_AF-R5AEY9-F1
#
_entry.id   AF-R5AEY9-F1
#
_cell.length_a   1.000
_cell.length_b   1.000
_cell.length_c   1.000
_cell.angle_alpha   90.00
_cell.angle_beta   90.00
_cell.angle_gamma   90.00
#
_symmetry.space_group_name_H-M   'P 1'
#
loop_
_entity.id
_entity.type
_entity.pdbx_description
1 polymer ?
#
loop_
_entity_poly.entity_id
_entity_poly.type
_entity_poly.pdbx_seq_one_letter_code
_entity_poly.pdbx_strand_id
1 'polypeptide(L)'
;MRIQCTEELHRYGGPGRFVLSRAEDALPSLVDAYRGKIQLIYLDPPFGTGDSFRLKLGRGKKTLTLPAFSDTLSEETYLDWMRIILRGCHEMLAPTGALYLHIDYRMSAVLRLLLDEIFGRRNFMNEIIWSYKTGGRSRRYYPRKHDNILFYRKSSKVYFDIRSVGKPRGAQKRNHMKRYVDENGRVCFSIRSGGKLYTYYEDTPIYPTDVWADIEHLQQKDRERVGYATQKPEALLERIIRASSKEGDLVMDLFSGSGTTAAAASKLGRRFVAADASPFALYCLRLRQLRRGGVSTLLSPENGDAETQAALSIQYNAAMEAPEGKAHLLSYTSEPSRHGCCVSVSAASLDGTHPVIYLAIGTAQGERFLPVLTDCVPNLPKSYTVPTDAPLVLQLMDSRGKQAFFTLEETSH
;
A
#
# COMPACT_ATOMS: atom_id res chain seq x y z
N MET A 1 -24.89 -8.99 20.69
CA MET A 1 -25.31 -9.77 19.48
C MET A 1 -24.30 -9.66 18.32
N ARG A 2 -24.14 -10.65 17.41
CA ARG A 2 -23.29 -10.53 16.20
C ARG A 2 -24.04 -9.81 15.07
N ILE A 3 -23.34 -8.97 14.32
CA ILE A 3 -23.88 -8.29 13.13
C ILE A 3 -22.98 -8.48 11.91
N GLN A 4 -23.51 -8.19 10.73
CA GLN A 4 -22.78 -8.22 9.47
C GLN A 4 -22.53 -6.79 8.98
N CYS A 5 -21.27 -6.50 8.69
CA CYS A 5 -20.88 -5.26 8.04
C CYS A 5 -20.07 -5.59 6.79
N THR A 6 -20.39 -4.96 5.66
CA THR A 6 -19.71 -5.12 4.37
C THR A 6 -18.74 -3.98 4.08
N GLU A 7 -18.81 -2.90 4.88
CA GLU A 7 -17.96 -1.72 4.73
C GLU A 7 -17.58 -1.13 6.09
N GLU A 8 -16.38 -0.55 6.17
CA GLU A 8 -15.84 0.18 7.30
C GLU A 8 -15.38 1.58 6.86
N LEU A 9 -15.82 2.61 7.59
CA LEU A 9 -15.63 4.02 7.25
C LEU A 9 -14.89 4.77 8.35
N HIS A 10 -13.60 5.02 8.16
CA HIS A 10 -12.77 5.77 9.10
C HIS A 10 -12.82 7.27 8.83
N ARG A 11 -12.96 8.07 9.89
CA ARG A 11 -12.87 9.54 9.83
C ARG A 11 -11.45 10.06 9.61
N TYR A 12 -10.44 9.22 9.85
CA TYR A 12 -9.02 9.57 9.73
C TYR A 12 -8.23 8.48 8.99
N GLY A 13 -7.02 8.82 8.58
CA GLY A 13 -6.14 7.96 7.78
C GLY A 13 -5.87 8.59 6.41
N GLY A 14 -5.18 7.86 5.54
CA GLY A 14 -4.96 8.32 4.18
C GLY A 14 -6.25 8.32 3.37
N PRO A 15 -6.52 9.37 2.57
CA PRO A 15 -7.74 9.43 1.77
C PRO A 15 -7.75 8.31 0.73
N GLY A 16 -8.65 7.34 0.87
CA GLY A 16 -8.65 6.23 -0.08
C GLY A 16 -9.62 5.10 0.21
N ARG A 17 -9.62 4.14 -0.71
CA ARG A 17 -10.45 2.94 -0.65
C ARG A 17 -9.58 1.70 -0.69
N PHE A 18 -9.85 0.76 0.21
CA PHE A 18 -9.30 -0.59 0.14
C PHE A 18 -10.42 -1.59 -0.13
N VAL A 19 -10.20 -2.52 -1.06
CA VAL A 19 -11.14 -3.61 -1.39
C VAL A 19 -10.46 -4.94 -1.05
N LEU A 20 -11.00 -5.65 -0.06
CA LEU A 20 -10.55 -6.98 0.30
C LEU A 20 -11.16 -8.00 -0.68
N SER A 21 -10.48 -8.20 -1.80
CA SER A 21 -10.90 -9.10 -2.88
C SER A 21 -9.72 -9.44 -3.79
N ARG A 22 -9.83 -10.52 -4.57
CA ARG A 22 -8.89 -10.78 -5.65
C ARG A 22 -9.01 -9.69 -6.71
N ALA A 23 -7.91 -9.41 -7.41
CA ALA A 23 -7.85 -8.34 -8.38
C ALA A 23 -8.89 -8.52 -9.50
N GLU A 24 -9.05 -9.74 -10.01
CA GLU A 24 -9.99 -10.11 -11.07
C GLU A 24 -11.45 -9.98 -10.64
N ASP A 25 -11.76 -10.29 -9.38
CA ASP A 25 -13.12 -10.20 -8.84
C ASP A 25 -13.53 -8.75 -8.59
N ALA A 26 -12.57 -7.92 -8.15
CA ALA A 26 -12.79 -6.49 -7.94
C ALA A 26 -12.86 -5.70 -9.26
N LEU A 27 -12.18 -6.19 -10.31
CA LEU A 27 -11.92 -5.43 -11.53
C LEU A 27 -13.16 -4.84 -12.19
N PRO A 28 -14.29 -5.57 -12.38
CA PRO A 28 -15.47 -5.00 -13.04
C PRO A 28 -16.00 -3.77 -12.32
N SER A 29 -16.18 -3.87 -10.99
CA SER A 29 -16.67 -2.76 -10.17
C SER A 29 -15.71 -1.56 -10.14
N LEU A 30 -14.39 -1.83 -10.16
CA LEU A 30 -13.37 -0.79 -10.18
C LEU A 30 -13.31 -0.09 -11.54
N VAL A 31 -13.42 -0.84 -12.63
CA VAL A 31 -13.47 -0.28 -13.99
C VAL A 31 -14.68 0.64 -14.13
N ASP A 32 -15.86 0.21 -13.69
CA ASP A 32 -17.07 1.04 -13.77
C ASP A 32 -16.95 2.33 -12.95
N ALA A 33 -16.37 2.25 -11.74
CA ALA A 33 -16.19 3.42 -10.88
C ALA A 33 -15.11 4.39 -11.39
N TYR A 34 -14.00 3.87 -11.95
CA TYR A 34 -12.76 4.61 -12.17
C TYR A 34 -12.31 4.73 -13.63
N ARG A 35 -13.14 4.33 -14.60
CA ARG A 35 -12.86 4.49 -16.04
C ARG A 35 -12.32 5.89 -16.37
N GLY A 36 -11.09 5.95 -16.89
CA GLY A 36 -10.45 7.20 -17.29
C GLY A 36 -10.12 8.19 -16.16
N LYS A 37 -10.10 7.76 -14.88
CA LYS A 37 -9.91 8.65 -13.72
C LYS A 37 -8.59 8.43 -12.97
N ILE A 38 -7.95 7.27 -13.12
CA ILE A 38 -6.74 6.94 -12.36
C ILE A 38 -5.52 7.63 -12.99
N GLN A 39 -4.77 8.39 -12.19
CA GLN A 39 -3.57 9.07 -12.67
C GLN A 39 -2.36 8.14 -12.69
N LEU A 40 -2.23 7.27 -11.70
CA LEU A 40 -1.08 6.37 -11.59
C LEU A 40 -1.53 5.01 -11.12
N ILE A 41 -1.11 3.96 -11.84
CA ILE A 41 -1.24 2.58 -11.40
C ILE A 41 0.17 2.03 -11.16
N TYR A 42 0.40 1.45 -9.99
CA TYR A 42 1.59 0.66 -9.69
C TYR A 42 1.15 -0.77 -9.38
N LEU A 43 1.76 -1.76 -10.04
CA LEU A 43 1.46 -3.17 -9.84
C LEU A 43 2.74 -3.93 -9.48
N ASP A 44 2.64 -4.78 -8.47
CA ASP A 44 3.68 -5.71 -8.02
C ASP A 44 3.04 -7.11 -7.89
N PRO A 45 2.60 -7.73 -9.01
CA PRO A 45 1.92 -9.03 -8.99
C PRO A 45 2.87 -10.15 -8.52
N PRO A 46 2.35 -11.30 -8.06
CA PRO A 46 3.18 -12.48 -7.80
C PRO A 46 3.96 -12.88 -9.06
N PHE A 47 5.22 -13.29 -8.91
CA PHE A 47 6.18 -13.44 -10.01
C PHE A 47 6.23 -14.84 -10.66
N GLY A 48 5.17 -15.65 -10.56
CA GLY A 48 5.16 -17.00 -11.14
C GLY A 48 6.24 -17.91 -10.53
N THR A 49 6.58 -17.73 -9.26
CA THR A 49 7.80 -18.30 -8.66
C THR A 49 7.68 -19.76 -8.24
N GLY A 50 6.47 -20.30 -8.20
CA GLY A 50 6.22 -21.63 -7.62
C GLY A 50 6.19 -21.65 -6.09
N ASP A 51 6.35 -20.49 -5.42
CA ASP A 51 6.48 -20.43 -3.96
C ASP A 51 5.14 -20.13 -3.27
N SER A 52 4.89 -20.84 -2.16
CA SER A 52 3.89 -20.44 -1.18
C SER A 52 4.52 -19.49 -0.17
N PHE A 53 4.14 -18.22 -0.22
CA PHE A 53 4.69 -17.22 0.67
C PHE A 53 4.07 -17.37 2.06
N ARG A 54 4.93 -17.61 3.05
CA ARG A 54 4.57 -17.79 4.45
C ARG A 54 4.94 -16.54 5.25
N LEU A 55 3.96 -15.98 5.93
CA LEU A 55 4.10 -14.87 6.85
C LEU A 55 4.77 -15.30 8.16
N LYS A 56 5.40 -14.37 8.88
CA LYS A 56 5.79 -14.52 10.29
C LYS A 56 5.25 -13.34 11.10
N LEU A 57 4.30 -13.59 11.99
CA LEU A 57 3.65 -12.60 12.86
C LEU A 57 4.20 -12.74 14.29
N GLY A 58 4.96 -11.75 14.77
CA GLY A 58 5.52 -11.71 16.13
C GLY A 58 6.94 -11.14 16.23
N ARG A 59 7.38 -10.83 17.46
CA ARG A 59 8.78 -10.48 17.80
C ARG A 59 9.31 -11.50 18.83
N GLY A 60 10.45 -12.11 18.57
CA GLY A 60 11.08 -13.08 19.49
C GLY A 60 10.52 -14.51 19.39
N LYS A 61 10.40 -15.23 20.52
CA LYS A 61 10.05 -16.68 20.56
C LYS A 61 8.58 -17.01 20.22
N LYS A 62 7.68 -16.03 20.10
CA LYS A 62 6.28 -16.24 19.69
C LYS A 62 6.08 -15.73 18.27
N THR A 63 6.27 -16.61 17.28
CA THR A 63 6.09 -16.28 15.85
C THR A 63 4.99 -17.17 15.27
N LEU A 64 3.91 -16.58 14.77
CA LEU A 64 2.84 -17.28 14.06
C LEU A 64 3.12 -17.26 12.56
N THR A 65 2.93 -18.38 11.87
CA THR A 65 3.15 -18.48 10.42
C THR A 65 1.83 -18.60 9.67
N LEU A 66 1.55 -17.72 8.71
CA LEU A 66 0.28 -17.69 7.96
C LEU A 66 0.52 -17.76 6.45
N PRO A 67 -0.35 -18.39 5.65
CA PRO A 67 -0.26 -18.32 4.20
C PRO A 67 -0.62 -16.90 3.71
N ALA A 68 0.26 -16.26 2.94
CA ALA A 68 0.05 -14.91 2.40
C ALA A 68 -0.51 -14.93 0.97
N PHE A 69 0.04 -15.77 0.10
CA PHE A 69 -0.47 -16.10 -1.25
C PHE A 69 0.25 -17.35 -1.80
N SER A 70 -0.35 -18.04 -2.77
CA SER A 70 0.20 -19.24 -3.43
C SER A 70 0.41 -18.96 -4.92
N ASP A 71 1.63 -19.21 -5.41
CA ASP A 71 2.07 -18.89 -6.77
C ASP A 71 2.29 -20.17 -7.61
N THR A 72 1.23 -20.95 -7.81
CA THR A 72 1.28 -22.28 -8.48
C THR A 72 0.66 -22.30 -9.88
N LEU A 73 0.38 -21.14 -10.47
CA LEU A 73 -0.27 -21.07 -11.79
C LEU A 73 0.69 -21.48 -12.91
N SER A 74 0.17 -22.11 -13.96
CA SER A 74 0.92 -22.26 -15.21
C SER A 74 1.18 -20.89 -15.83
N GLU A 75 2.27 -20.78 -16.60
CA GLU A 75 2.65 -19.52 -17.26
C GLU A 75 1.51 -18.99 -18.15
N GLU A 76 0.86 -19.85 -18.93
CA GLU A 76 -0.27 -19.47 -19.80
C GLU A 76 -1.46 -18.91 -19.01
N THR A 77 -1.90 -19.61 -17.96
CA THR A 77 -2.99 -19.15 -17.08
C THR A 77 -2.64 -17.82 -16.40
N TYR A 78 -1.38 -17.65 -15.99
CA TYR A 78 -0.89 -16.40 -15.38
C TYR A 78 -0.95 -15.25 -16.39
N LEU A 79 -0.53 -15.46 -17.63
CA LEU A 79 -0.55 -14.43 -18.67
C LEU A 79 -1.97 -14.06 -19.08
N ASP A 80 -2.89 -15.02 -19.15
CA ASP A 80 -4.30 -14.75 -19.41
C ASP A 80 -4.94 -13.93 -18.30
N TRP A 81 -4.65 -14.28 -17.04
CA TRP A 81 -5.06 -13.49 -15.88
C TRP A 81 -4.48 -12.08 -15.93
N MET A 82 -3.17 -11.93 -16.15
CA MET A 82 -2.53 -10.62 -16.27
C MET A 82 -3.08 -9.81 -17.45
N ARG A 83 -3.47 -10.45 -18.56
CA ARG A 83 -4.11 -9.77 -19.70
C ARG A 83 -5.43 -9.11 -19.28
N ILE A 84 -6.25 -9.80 -18.50
CA ILE A 84 -7.51 -9.25 -17.95
C ILE A 84 -7.21 -8.03 -17.07
N ILE A 85 -6.30 -8.20 -16.10
CA ILE A 85 -5.93 -7.13 -15.17
C ILE A 85 -5.37 -5.90 -15.90
N LEU A 86 -4.42 -6.10 -16.82
CA LEU A 86 -3.75 -5.01 -17.54
C LEU A 86 -4.71 -4.28 -18.50
N ARG A 87 -5.68 -4.97 -19.10
CA ARG A 87 -6.75 -4.34 -19.90
C ARG A 87 -7.63 -3.45 -19.03
N GLY A 88 -8.07 -3.94 -17.87
CA GLY A 88 -8.82 -3.12 -16.91
C GLY A 88 -8.02 -1.92 -16.41
N CYS A 89 -6.72 -2.09 -16.11
CA CYS A 89 -5.83 -0.99 -15.75
C CYS A 89 -5.75 0.07 -16.86
N HIS A 90 -5.61 -0.37 -18.12
CA HIS A 90 -5.62 0.52 -19.25
C HIS A 90 -6.94 1.30 -19.33
N GLU A 91 -8.09 0.68 -19.13
CA GLU A 91 -9.40 1.35 -19.14
C GLU A 91 -9.59 2.38 -18.01
N MET A 92 -9.06 2.08 -16.82
CA MET A 92 -9.15 2.96 -15.65
C MET A 92 -8.20 4.16 -15.70
N LEU A 93 -7.08 4.06 -16.42
CA LEU A 93 -6.13 5.16 -16.54
C LEU A 93 -6.72 6.37 -17.27
N ALA A 94 -6.57 7.54 -16.65
CA ALA A 94 -6.79 8.83 -17.28
C ALA A 94 -5.88 9.00 -18.51
N PRO A 95 -6.25 9.82 -19.51
CA PRO A 95 -5.40 10.08 -20.67
C PRO A 95 -3.98 10.59 -20.31
N THR A 96 -3.85 11.28 -19.18
CA THR A 96 -2.59 11.79 -18.60
C THR A 96 -1.87 10.76 -17.72
N GLY A 97 -2.43 9.57 -17.56
CA GLY A 97 -2.00 8.59 -16.57
C GLY A 97 -0.86 7.68 -17.01
N ALA A 98 -0.28 7.01 -16.01
CA ALA A 98 0.89 6.14 -16.14
C ALA A 98 0.70 4.79 -15.43
N LEU A 99 1.29 3.73 -15.99
CA LEU A 99 1.40 2.41 -15.39
C LEU A 99 2.86 2.07 -15.11
N TYR A 100 3.13 1.57 -13.90
CA TYR A 100 4.40 0.95 -13.52
C TYR A 100 4.13 -0.50 -13.16
N LEU A 101 4.73 -1.43 -13.89
CA LEU A 101 4.64 -2.86 -13.62
C LEU A 101 5.99 -3.36 -13.11
N HIS A 102 6.05 -3.69 -11.83
CA HIS A 102 7.22 -4.25 -11.17
C HIS A 102 7.23 -5.77 -11.34
N ILE A 103 8.30 -6.31 -11.93
CA ILE A 103 8.47 -7.74 -12.22
C ILE A 103 9.94 -8.12 -12.19
N ASP A 104 10.21 -9.42 -12.09
CA ASP A 104 11.57 -9.94 -12.23
C ASP A 104 11.90 -10.36 -13.67
N TYR A 105 13.15 -10.77 -13.85
CA TYR A 105 13.70 -11.17 -15.14
C TYR A 105 12.91 -12.29 -15.86
N ARG A 106 12.18 -13.16 -15.14
CA ARG A 106 11.45 -14.30 -15.73
C ARG A 106 10.28 -13.83 -16.58
N MET A 107 9.51 -12.88 -16.06
CA MET A 107 8.28 -12.41 -16.70
C MET A 107 8.47 -11.10 -17.47
N SER A 108 9.61 -10.41 -17.27
CA SER A 108 9.93 -9.12 -17.90
C SER A 108 9.62 -9.06 -19.39
N ALA A 109 10.15 -10.00 -20.19
CA ALA A 109 10.00 -10.01 -21.63
C ALA A 109 8.56 -10.31 -22.08
N VAL A 110 7.89 -11.26 -21.43
CA VAL A 110 6.56 -11.72 -21.86
C VAL A 110 5.49 -10.69 -21.51
N LEU A 111 5.52 -10.16 -20.28
CA LEU A 111 4.61 -9.10 -19.87
C LEU A 111 4.88 -7.78 -20.61
N ARG A 112 6.11 -7.54 -21.05
CA ARG A 112 6.44 -6.44 -21.94
C ARG A 112 5.70 -6.53 -23.28
N LEU A 113 5.71 -7.70 -23.91
CA LEU A 113 4.99 -7.91 -25.18
C LEU A 113 3.48 -7.75 -25.00
N LEU A 114 2.94 -8.25 -23.88
CA LEU A 114 1.53 -8.10 -23.54
C LEU A 114 1.14 -6.62 -23.33
N LEU A 115 2.00 -5.84 -22.67
CA LEU A 115 1.79 -4.39 -22.54
C LEU A 115 1.89 -3.66 -23.88
N ASP A 116 2.79 -4.07 -24.78
CA ASP A 116 2.86 -3.51 -26.13
C ASP A 116 1.59 -3.77 -26.94
N GLU A 117 0.92 -4.91 -26.74
CA GLU A 117 -0.40 -5.22 -27.33
C GLU A 117 -1.51 -4.30 -26.77
N ILE A 118 -1.53 -4.11 -25.44
CA ILE A 118 -2.62 -3.41 -24.75
C ILE A 118 -2.47 -1.88 -24.83
N PHE A 119 -1.28 -1.36 -24.53
CA PHE A 119 -1.00 0.08 -24.48
C PHE A 119 -0.45 0.60 -25.81
N GLY A 120 0.04 -0.28 -26.69
CA GLY A 120 0.75 0.10 -27.90
C GLY A 120 2.24 0.35 -27.66
N ARG A 121 3.09 -0.18 -28.53
CA ARG A 121 4.55 -0.09 -28.42
C ARG A 121 5.12 1.34 -28.31
N ARG A 122 4.43 2.35 -28.89
CA ARG A 122 4.80 3.77 -28.83
C ARG A 122 4.55 4.43 -27.47
N ASN A 123 3.84 3.74 -26.59
CA ASN A 123 3.50 4.19 -25.24
C ASN A 123 4.38 3.56 -24.15
N PHE A 124 5.31 2.68 -24.53
CA PHE A 124 6.41 2.34 -23.66
C PHE A 124 7.33 3.55 -23.49
N MET A 125 7.60 3.92 -22.24
CA MET A 125 8.49 5.04 -21.91
C MET A 125 9.92 4.54 -21.75
N ASN A 126 10.14 3.66 -20.76
CA ASN A 126 11.43 3.04 -20.49
C ASN A 126 11.28 1.85 -19.54
N GLU A 127 12.37 1.10 -19.39
CA GLU A 127 12.52 0.01 -18.43
C GLU A 127 13.45 0.50 -17.34
N ILE A 128 12.95 0.49 -16.10
CA ILE A 128 13.69 0.94 -14.94
C ILE A 128 14.31 -0.27 -14.26
N ILE A 129 15.63 -0.22 -14.08
CA ILE A 129 16.40 -1.24 -13.36
C ILE A 129 16.57 -0.79 -11.93
N TRP A 130 15.83 -1.39 -11.00
CA TRP A 130 16.00 -1.13 -9.58
C TRP A 130 17.04 -2.09 -9.00
N SER A 131 18.26 -1.59 -8.79
CA SER A 131 19.39 -2.38 -8.32
C SER A 131 19.69 -2.16 -6.84
N TYR A 132 20.04 -3.24 -6.16
CA TYR A 132 20.31 -3.26 -4.72
C TYR A 132 21.54 -4.14 -4.41
N LYS A 133 22.24 -3.82 -3.33
CA LYS A 133 23.50 -4.48 -2.97
C LYS A 133 23.28 -5.78 -2.19
N THR A 134 22.16 -5.87 -1.50
CA THR A 134 21.83 -6.99 -0.61
C THR A 134 21.35 -8.23 -1.39
N GLY A 135 21.39 -9.43 -0.78
CA GLY A 135 21.05 -10.71 -1.41
C GLY A 135 22.22 -11.67 -1.63
N GLY A 136 21.91 -12.92 -1.99
CA GLY A 136 22.88 -14.02 -2.09
C GLY A 136 24.01 -13.78 -3.09
N ARG A 137 25.18 -14.36 -2.82
CA ARG A 137 26.33 -14.38 -3.73
C ARG A 137 26.42 -15.76 -4.36
N SER A 138 26.02 -15.88 -5.62
CA SER A 138 26.25 -17.11 -6.38
C SER A 138 27.72 -17.21 -6.77
N ARG A 139 28.26 -18.43 -6.74
CA ARG A 139 29.58 -18.77 -7.29
C ARG A 139 29.51 -19.37 -8.70
N ARG A 140 28.28 -19.67 -9.18
CA ARG A 140 28.05 -20.38 -10.45
C ARG A 140 27.62 -19.46 -11.60
N TYR A 141 27.06 -18.30 -11.28
CA TYR A 141 26.53 -17.33 -12.24
C TYR A 141 26.55 -15.93 -11.62
N TYR A 142 26.35 -14.89 -12.43
CA TYR A 142 26.27 -13.52 -11.94
C TYR A 142 25.12 -13.34 -10.94
N PRO A 143 25.39 -12.86 -9.71
CA PRO A 143 24.36 -12.66 -8.71
C PRO A 143 23.26 -11.73 -9.22
N ARG A 144 22.00 -12.14 -9.02
CA ARG A 144 20.82 -11.32 -9.35
C ARG A 144 20.67 -10.22 -8.31
N LYS A 145 20.74 -8.97 -8.77
CA LYS A 145 20.87 -7.76 -7.93
C LYS A 145 19.99 -6.61 -8.42
N HIS A 146 18.95 -6.93 -9.18
CA HIS A 146 17.97 -5.98 -9.62
C HIS A 146 16.64 -6.64 -9.94
N ASP A 147 15.59 -5.83 -9.87
CA ASP A 147 14.27 -6.08 -10.44
C ASP A 147 13.99 -5.08 -11.57
N ASN A 148 13.02 -5.41 -12.42
CA ASN A 148 12.65 -4.64 -13.60
C ASN A 148 11.30 -3.95 -13.35
N ILE A 149 11.21 -2.65 -13.65
CA ILE A 149 9.95 -1.90 -13.57
C ILE A 149 9.65 -1.34 -14.95
N LEU A 150 8.63 -1.87 -15.61
CA LEU A 150 8.18 -1.41 -16.91
C LEU A 150 7.32 -0.16 -16.75
N PHE A 151 7.71 0.95 -17.40
CA PHE A 151 6.97 2.20 -17.35
C PHE A 151 6.24 2.46 -18.69
N TYR A 152 4.91 2.52 -18.62
CA TYR A 152 4.03 2.85 -19.73
C TYR A 152 3.23 4.12 -19.46
N ARG A 153 2.98 4.88 -20.52
CA ARG A 153 1.98 5.94 -20.52
C ARG A 153 0.66 5.46 -21.11
N LYS A 154 -0.46 6.05 -20.69
CA LYS A 154 -1.75 5.83 -21.36
C LYS A 154 -1.81 6.46 -22.75
N SER A 155 -1.27 7.66 -22.89
CA SER A 155 -1.25 8.40 -24.17
C SER A 155 -0.09 9.40 -24.21
N SER A 156 0.10 10.07 -25.36
CA SER A 156 1.09 11.15 -25.51
C SER A 156 0.89 12.34 -24.55
N LYS A 157 -0.27 12.47 -23.91
CA LYS A 157 -0.61 13.53 -22.94
C LYS A 157 -0.12 13.25 -21.51
N VAL A 158 0.69 12.20 -21.30
CA VAL A 158 1.13 11.78 -19.98
C VAL A 158 1.68 12.92 -19.14
N TYR A 159 1.26 12.98 -17.88
CA TYR A 159 1.90 13.85 -16.90
C TYR A 159 3.15 13.16 -16.36
N PHE A 160 4.29 13.83 -16.48
CA PHE A 160 5.55 13.40 -15.89
C PHE A 160 6.40 14.61 -15.50
N ASP A 161 6.79 14.73 -14.24
CA ASP A 161 7.62 15.81 -13.73
C ASP A 161 8.89 15.28 -13.08
N ILE A 162 9.98 15.22 -13.85
CA ILE A 162 11.28 14.78 -13.36
C ILE A 162 11.84 15.70 -12.26
N ARG A 163 11.42 16.97 -12.22
CA ARG A 163 11.91 17.95 -11.25
C ARG A 163 11.50 17.60 -9.83
N SER A 164 10.33 16.97 -9.66
CA SER A 164 9.80 16.50 -8.38
C SER A 164 10.67 15.44 -7.69
N VAL A 165 11.59 14.79 -8.43
CA VAL A 165 12.49 13.74 -7.92
C VAL A 165 13.97 14.11 -8.02
N GLY A 166 14.26 15.37 -8.34
CA GLY A 166 15.61 15.91 -8.34
C GLY A 166 16.19 15.93 -6.93
N LYS A 167 17.42 15.44 -6.78
CA LYS A 167 18.20 15.58 -5.54
C LYS A 167 19.37 16.53 -5.80
N PRO A 168 19.78 17.36 -4.82
CA PRO A 168 20.98 18.17 -4.97
C PRO A 168 22.18 17.25 -5.22
N ARG A 169 23.11 17.72 -6.06
CA ARG A 169 24.32 16.96 -6.41
C ARG A 169 25.12 16.58 -5.16
N GLY A 170 25.18 17.50 -4.19
CA GLY A 170 25.91 17.36 -2.93
C GLY A 170 27.42 17.52 -3.07
N ALA A 171 28.11 17.58 -1.93
CA ALA A 171 29.54 17.86 -1.84
C ALA A 171 30.46 16.73 -2.32
N GLN A 172 29.91 15.55 -2.64
CA GLN A 172 30.73 14.40 -3.02
C GLN A 172 31.28 14.57 -4.44
N LYS A 173 32.61 14.60 -4.52
CA LYS A 173 33.34 14.60 -5.78
C LYS A 173 33.03 13.32 -6.55
N ARG A 174 32.53 13.47 -7.77
CA ARG A 174 32.37 12.38 -8.74
C ARG A 174 33.52 12.44 -9.74
N ASN A 175 34.14 11.31 -10.05
CA ASN A 175 35.26 11.20 -10.99
C ASN A 175 36.46 12.14 -10.66
N HIS A 176 37.28 12.47 -11.65
CA HIS A 176 38.45 13.35 -11.51
C HIS A 176 38.13 14.86 -11.47
N MET A 177 36.93 15.26 -11.03
CA MET A 177 36.53 16.68 -11.00
C MET A 177 37.35 17.50 -9.98
N LYS A 178 37.74 18.73 -10.31
CA LYS A 178 38.37 19.65 -9.35
C LYS A 178 37.28 20.39 -8.57
N ARG A 179 37.33 20.35 -7.25
CA ARG A 179 36.44 21.13 -6.37
C ARG A 179 37.08 22.48 -6.10
N TYR A 180 36.32 23.56 -6.24
CA TYR A 180 36.73 24.92 -5.87
C TYR A 180 35.50 25.71 -5.38
N VAL A 181 35.72 26.85 -4.75
CA VAL A 181 34.67 27.77 -4.35
C VAL A 181 34.74 28.97 -5.29
N ASP A 182 33.60 29.38 -5.86
CA ASP A 182 33.55 30.55 -6.73
C ASP A 182 33.58 31.87 -5.93
N GLU A 183 33.62 32.99 -6.64
CA GLU A 183 33.65 34.34 -6.06
C GLU A 183 32.41 34.65 -5.20
N ASN A 184 31.32 33.91 -5.38
CA ASN A 184 30.07 34.05 -4.63
C ASN A 184 29.95 33.06 -3.47
N GLY A 185 31.03 32.35 -3.12
CA GLY A 185 31.05 31.38 -2.02
C GLY A 185 30.39 30.04 -2.35
N ARG A 186 30.07 29.74 -3.62
CA ARG A 186 29.41 28.50 -4.02
C ARG A 186 30.42 27.41 -4.35
N VAL A 187 30.14 26.19 -3.88
CA VAL A 187 30.98 25.02 -4.16
C VAL A 187 30.74 24.53 -5.59
N CYS A 188 31.81 24.52 -6.37
CA CYS A 188 31.84 24.14 -7.77
C CYS A 188 32.73 22.92 -8.01
N PHE A 189 32.35 22.10 -9.00
CA PHE A 189 33.12 20.98 -9.52
C PHE A 189 33.39 21.19 -11.00
N SER A 190 34.65 21.22 -11.43
CA SER A 190 35.00 21.34 -12.85
C SER A 190 35.70 20.11 -13.41
N ILE A 191 35.43 19.83 -14.70
CA ILE A 191 36.14 18.83 -15.49
C ILE A 191 36.41 19.38 -16.89
N ARG A 192 37.59 19.09 -17.42
CA ARG A 192 37.90 19.31 -18.83
C ARG A 192 37.63 18.02 -19.60
N SER A 193 36.80 18.10 -20.63
CA SER A 193 36.54 16.99 -21.54
C SER A 193 36.43 17.53 -22.96
N GLY A 194 37.17 16.94 -23.90
CA GLY A 194 37.18 17.36 -25.31
C GLY A 194 37.55 18.84 -25.52
N GLY A 195 38.48 19.38 -24.73
CA GLY A 195 38.90 20.80 -24.81
C GLY A 195 37.93 21.81 -24.18
N LYS A 196 36.73 21.39 -23.74
CA LYS A 196 35.76 22.27 -23.06
C LYS A 196 35.80 22.09 -21.54
N LEU A 197 35.68 23.19 -20.81
CA LEU A 197 35.54 23.20 -19.35
C LEU A 197 34.06 23.13 -18.99
N TYR A 198 33.68 22.11 -18.23
CA TYR A 198 32.35 21.99 -17.66
C TYR A 198 32.41 22.28 -16.16
N THR A 199 31.60 23.22 -15.69
CA THR A 199 31.44 23.57 -14.27
C THR A 199 30.07 23.12 -13.78
N TYR A 200 30.03 22.42 -12.66
CA TYR A 200 28.81 21.94 -12.00
C TYR A 200 28.76 22.48 -10.59
N TYR A 201 27.59 22.95 -10.15
CA TYR A 201 27.40 23.44 -8.79
C TYR A 201 26.84 22.34 -7.89
N GLU A 202 27.16 22.40 -6.59
CA GLU A 202 26.67 21.45 -5.59
C GLU A 202 25.14 21.44 -5.44
N ASP A 203 24.51 22.60 -5.62
CA ASP A 203 23.06 22.81 -5.55
C ASP A 203 22.34 22.45 -6.85
N THR A 204 23.07 22.16 -7.94
CA THR A 204 22.46 21.78 -9.21
C THR A 204 21.68 20.47 -9.03
N PRO A 205 20.37 20.44 -9.34
CA PRO A 205 19.57 19.24 -9.19
C PRO A 205 20.04 18.17 -10.17
N ILE A 206 20.25 16.96 -9.64
CA ILE A 206 20.49 15.76 -10.43
C ILE A 206 19.22 14.93 -10.41
N TYR A 207 18.79 14.55 -11.61
CA TYR A 207 17.63 13.70 -11.80
C TYR A 207 18.05 12.23 -11.87
N PRO A 208 17.24 11.31 -11.33
CA PRO A 208 17.49 9.88 -11.46
C PRO A 208 17.42 9.47 -12.93
N THR A 209 18.29 8.55 -13.33
CA THR A 209 18.19 7.84 -14.62
C THR A 209 17.16 6.72 -14.52
N ASP A 210 17.11 5.82 -15.50
CA ASP A 210 16.36 4.57 -15.46
C ASP A 210 17.09 3.44 -14.70
N VAL A 211 18.28 3.69 -14.15
CA VAL A 211 18.99 2.72 -13.29
C VAL A 211 19.04 3.27 -11.87
N TRP A 212 18.24 2.69 -10.98
CA TRP A 212 18.08 3.14 -9.60
C TRP A 212 18.91 2.25 -8.67
N ALA A 213 20.05 2.77 -8.23
CA ALA A 213 20.95 2.10 -7.27
C ALA A 213 21.00 2.80 -5.91
N ASP A 214 20.21 3.85 -5.71
CA ASP A 214 20.21 4.69 -4.50
C ASP A 214 19.09 4.34 -3.50
N ILE A 215 18.24 3.36 -3.84
CA ILE A 215 17.16 2.86 -3.00
C ILE A 215 17.43 1.37 -2.75
N GLU A 216 17.64 0.98 -1.50
CA GLU A 216 17.93 -0.41 -1.13
C GLU A 216 16.66 -1.14 -0.66
N HIS A 217 16.74 -2.46 -0.57
CA HIS A 217 15.72 -3.29 0.08
C HIS A 217 15.60 -3.02 1.57
N LEU A 218 14.38 -3.23 2.08
CA LEU A 218 14.12 -3.17 3.51
C LEU A 218 14.81 -4.29 4.27
N GLN A 219 15.53 -3.91 5.31
CA GLN A 219 16.06 -4.77 6.34
C GLN A 219 15.00 -5.11 7.39
N GLN A 220 15.26 -6.15 8.18
CA GLN A 220 14.31 -6.62 9.20
C GLN A 220 14.06 -5.57 10.31
N LYS A 221 15.04 -4.71 10.59
CA LYS A 221 14.99 -3.70 11.66
C LYS A 221 14.48 -2.33 11.18
N ASP A 222 14.16 -2.19 9.90
CA ASP A 222 13.70 -0.90 9.37
C ASP A 222 12.35 -0.51 9.96
N ARG A 223 12.23 0.77 10.35
CA ARG A 223 11.07 1.30 11.07
C ARG A 223 9.77 1.18 10.27
N GLU A 224 9.85 1.27 8.94
CA GLU A 224 8.68 1.17 8.06
C GLU A 224 8.20 -0.27 7.81
N ARG A 225 8.89 -1.29 8.35
CA ARG A 225 8.54 -2.69 8.10
C ARG A 225 7.32 -3.12 8.91
N VAL A 226 6.32 -3.69 8.22
CA VAL A 226 5.05 -4.14 8.83
C VAL A 226 4.92 -5.66 8.95
N GLY A 227 5.94 -6.41 8.51
CA GLY A 227 5.99 -7.87 8.63
C GLY A 227 5.43 -8.64 7.42
N TYR A 228 4.95 -7.93 6.39
CA TYR A 228 4.60 -8.53 5.11
C TYR A 228 5.86 -9.03 4.37
N ALA A 229 5.76 -10.19 3.71
CA ALA A 229 6.83 -10.69 2.86
C ALA A 229 7.08 -9.74 1.67
N THR A 230 8.28 -9.72 1.11
CA THR A 230 8.60 -8.95 -0.14
C THR A 230 8.21 -7.46 -0.15
N GLN A 231 8.01 -6.85 1.03
CA GLN A 231 7.64 -5.44 1.18
C GLN A 231 8.64 -4.51 0.46
N LYS A 232 8.10 -3.65 -0.41
CA LYS A 232 8.87 -2.58 -1.08
C LYS A 232 9.08 -1.38 -0.14
N PRO A 233 10.20 -0.63 -0.27
CA PRO A 233 10.44 0.56 0.54
C PRO A 233 9.58 1.75 0.09
N GLU A 234 9.06 2.55 1.01
CA GLU A 234 8.26 3.75 0.70
C GLU A 234 9.01 4.69 -0.25
N ALA A 235 10.34 4.82 -0.10
CA ALA A 235 11.16 5.68 -0.96
C ALA A 235 11.09 5.33 -2.46
N LEU A 236 10.89 4.06 -2.81
CA LEU A 236 10.72 3.62 -4.19
C LEU A 236 9.39 4.15 -4.75
N LEU A 237 8.30 3.95 -4.00
CA LEU A 237 6.97 4.37 -4.40
C LEU A 237 6.83 5.90 -4.38
N GLU A 238 7.46 6.59 -3.42
CA GLU A 238 7.48 8.05 -3.38
C GLU A 238 8.12 8.65 -4.63
N ARG A 239 9.20 8.05 -5.15
CA ARG A 239 9.82 8.49 -6.42
C ARG A 239 8.84 8.37 -7.58
N ILE A 240 8.20 7.22 -7.71
CA ILE A 240 7.24 6.94 -8.79
C ILE A 240 6.04 7.90 -8.71
N ILE A 241 5.46 8.05 -7.51
CA ILE A 241 4.26 8.86 -7.28
C ILE A 241 4.55 10.35 -7.51
N ARG A 242 5.69 10.88 -7.03
CA ARG A 242 6.07 12.28 -7.26
C ARG A 242 6.23 12.60 -8.74
N ALA A 243 6.90 11.71 -9.49
CA ALA A 243 7.16 11.93 -10.90
C ALA A 243 5.89 11.86 -11.76
N SER A 244 4.91 11.01 -11.40
CA SER A 244 3.80 10.66 -12.29
C SER A 244 2.41 11.07 -11.79
N SER A 245 2.34 11.87 -10.72
CA SER A 245 1.09 12.43 -10.18
C SER A 245 1.30 13.75 -9.44
N LYS A 246 0.22 14.51 -9.24
CA LYS A 246 0.12 15.73 -8.42
C LYS A 246 -0.64 15.43 -7.12
N GLU A 247 -0.60 16.36 -6.18
CA GLU A 247 -1.47 16.29 -4.99
C GLU A 247 -2.94 16.23 -5.41
N GLY A 248 -3.73 15.43 -4.69
CA GLY A 248 -5.14 15.17 -5.01
C GLY A 248 -5.43 14.13 -6.10
N ASP A 249 -4.42 13.78 -6.91
CA ASP A 249 -4.56 12.72 -7.90
C ASP A 249 -4.80 11.36 -7.26
N LEU A 250 -5.35 10.45 -8.06
CA LEU A 250 -5.72 9.10 -7.63
C LEU A 250 -4.66 8.09 -8.06
N VAL A 251 -4.11 7.38 -7.08
CA VAL A 251 -3.10 6.32 -7.25
C VAL A 251 -3.76 4.96 -6.99
N MET A 252 -3.50 3.95 -7.81
CA MET A 252 -4.09 2.63 -7.66
C MET A 252 -3.04 1.51 -7.59
N ASP A 253 -3.34 0.50 -6.77
CA ASP A 253 -2.56 -0.72 -6.62
C ASP A 253 -3.49 -1.93 -6.41
N LEU A 254 -3.54 -2.84 -7.38
CA LEU A 254 -4.40 -4.04 -7.32
C LEU A 254 -3.72 -5.25 -6.64
N PHE A 255 -2.48 -5.07 -6.21
CA PHE A 255 -1.67 -6.07 -5.51
C PHE A 255 -1.04 -5.43 -4.26
N SER A 256 -1.89 -4.78 -3.45
CA SER A 256 -1.49 -3.86 -2.40
C SER A 256 -0.49 -4.47 -1.40
N GLY A 257 -0.64 -5.75 -1.07
CA GLY A 257 0.19 -6.49 -0.14
C GLY A 257 0.44 -5.73 1.15
N SER A 258 1.69 -5.33 1.37
CA SER A 258 2.11 -4.53 2.54
C SER A 258 1.47 -3.14 2.66
N GLY A 259 0.75 -2.64 1.65
CA GLY A 259 0.12 -1.32 1.62
C GLY A 259 1.10 -0.16 1.38
N THR A 260 2.27 -0.43 0.81
CA THR A 260 3.34 0.57 0.64
C THR A 260 2.94 1.67 -0.34
N THR A 261 2.30 1.34 -1.47
CA THR A 261 1.81 2.30 -2.46
C THR A 261 0.79 3.25 -1.84
N ALA A 262 -0.20 2.70 -1.12
CA ALA A 262 -1.22 3.49 -0.41
C ALA A 262 -0.61 4.41 0.66
N ALA A 263 0.39 3.93 1.41
CA ALA A 263 1.06 4.71 2.44
C ALA A 263 1.89 5.87 1.86
N ALA A 264 2.60 5.63 0.76
CA ALA A 264 3.36 6.66 0.04
C ALA A 264 2.40 7.69 -0.60
N ALA A 265 1.33 7.25 -1.26
CA ALA A 265 0.33 8.12 -1.86
C ALA A 265 -0.29 9.07 -0.82
N SER A 266 -0.79 8.50 0.27
CA SER A 266 -1.37 9.25 1.40
C SER A 266 -0.41 10.29 1.98
N LYS A 267 0.85 9.90 2.25
CA LYS A 267 1.89 10.80 2.78
C LYS A 267 2.22 11.96 1.85
N LEU A 268 2.06 11.73 0.54
CA LEU A 268 2.26 12.73 -0.50
C LEU A 268 0.97 13.52 -0.79
N GLY A 269 -0.12 13.37 -0.04
CA GLY A 269 -1.36 14.11 -0.30
C GLY A 269 -2.11 13.64 -1.56
N ARG A 270 -1.90 12.40 -2.00
CA ARG A 270 -2.68 11.75 -3.06
C ARG A 270 -3.76 10.87 -2.44
N ARG A 271 -4.83 10.64 -3.20
CA ARG A 271 -5.84 9.64 -2.87
C ARG A 271 -5.41 8.27 -3.37
N PHE A 272 -5.89 7.19 -2.78
CA PHE A 272 -5.59 5.85 -3.28
C PHE A 272 -6.79 4.93 -3.43
N VAL A 273 -6.67 3.96 -4.36
CA VAL A 273 -7.51 2.76 -4.43
C VAL A 273 -6.59 1.55 -4.37
N ALA A 274 -6.78 0.70 -3.38
CA ALA A 274 -5.97 -0.50 -3.19
C ALA A 274 -6.87 -1.74 -3.15
N ALA A 275 -6.40 -2.85 -3.72
CA ALA A 275 -7.05 -4.15 -3.59
C ALA A 275 -6.02 -5.22 -3.23
N ASP A 276 -6.47 -6.21 -2.45
CA ASP A 276 -5.72 -7.43 -2.18
C ASP A 276 -6.65 -8.51 -1.65
N ALA A 277 -6.38 -9.77 -1.97
CA ALA A 277 -7.17 -10.90 -1.46
C ALA A 277 -6.78 -11.29 -0.03
N SER A 278 -5.59 -10.91 0.43
CA SER A 278 -5.05 -11.29 1.72
C SER A 278 -5.65 -10.44 2.84
N PRO A 279 -6.29 -11.04 3.85
CA PRO A 279 -6.68 -10.33 5.06
C PRO A 279 -5.48 -9.70 5.77
N PHE A 280 -4.28 -10.28 5.64
CA PHE A 280 -3.09 -9.71 6.24
C PHE A 280 -2.63 -8.43 5.51
N ALA A 281 -2.90 -8.30 4.21
CA ALA A 281 -2.69 -7.06 3.48
C ALA A 281 -3.62 -5.95 4.01
N LEU A 282 -4.89 -6.28 4.29
CA LEU A 282 -5.83 -5.38 4.97
C LEU A 282 -5.28 -4.93 6.33
N TYR A 283 -4.80 -5.86 7.17
CA TYR A 283 -4.19 -5.54 8.45
C TYR A 283 -2.99 -4.59 8.29
N CYS A 284 -2.08 -4.86 7.35
CA CYS A 284 -0.94 -3.98 7.08
C CYS A 284 -1.37 -2.58 6.64
N LEU A 285 -2.38 -2.49 5.79
CA LEU A 285 -2.91 -1.22 5.31
C LEU A 285 -3.55 -0.43 6.47
N ARG A 286 -4.37 -1.06 7.31
CA ARG A 286 -4.89 -0.45 8.54
C ARG A 286 -3.75 0.06 9.42
N LEU A 287 -2.74 -0.78 9.68
CA LEU A 287 -1.59 -0.43 10.50
C LEU A 287 -0.87 0.82 9.96
N ARG A 288 -0.70 0.94 8.64
CA ARG A 288 -0.03 2.07 8.00
C ARG A 288 -0.86 3.35 8.00
N GLN A 289 -2.16 3.23 7.71
CA GLN A 289 -3.04 4.39 7.56
C GLN A 289 -3.54 4.92 8.92
N LEU A 290 -3.83 4.04 9.87
CA LEU A 290 -4.48 4.41 11.13
C LEU A 290 -3.49 4.73 12.25
N ARG A 291 -2.28 4.12 12.28
CA ARG A 291 -1.28 4.45 13.33
C ARG A 291 -0.71 5.86 13.22
N ARG A 292 -0.72 6.46 12.03
CA ARG A 292 -0.04 7.74 11.81
C ARG A 292 -0.72 8.91 12.54
N GLY A 293 -1.96 8.74 13.02
CA GLY A 293 -2.79 9.86 13.45
C GLY A 293 -3.17 10.68 12.21
N GLY A 294 -4.46 10.93 12.00
CA GLY A 294 -4.98 11.35 10.70
C GLY A 294 -4.18 12.47 10.03
N VAL A 295 -3.79 12.25 8.78
CA VAL A 295 -3.73 13.36 7.83
C VAL A 295 -5.18 13.78 7.69
N SER A 296 -5.59 14.89 8.32
CA SER A 296 -6.91 15.43 8.02
C SER A 296 -6.95 15.67 6.52
N THR A 297 -7.95 15.11 5.85
CA THR A 297 -8.18 15.22 4.42
C THR A 297 -7.96 16.67 3.98
N LEU A 298 -6.84 16.98 3.28
CA LEU A 298 -6.63 18.29 2.65
C LEU A 298 -7.52 18.48 1.41
N LEU A 299 -8.39 17.50 1.13
CA LEU A 299 -9.28 17.44 0.00
C LEU A 299 -10.69 17.21 0.54
N SER A 300 -11.42 18.30 0.73
CA SER A 300 -12.87 18.24 0.84
C SER A 300 -13.42 17.70 -0.50
N PRO A 301 -14.30 16.68 -0.50
CA PRO A 301 -15.06 16.36 -1.69
C PRO A 301 -15.93 17.56 -2.04
N GLU A 302 -15.85 18.06 -3.27
CA GLU A 302 -16.85 18.99 -3.77
C GLU A 302 -18.20 18.26 -3.82
N ASN A 303 -19.13 18.72 -2.98
CA ASN A 303 -20.55 18.38 -2.90
C ASN A 303 -20.93 17.06 -2.20
N GLY A 304 -21.57 17.17 -1.01
CA GLY A 304 -22.36 16.12 -0.38
C GLY A 304 -22.20 16.04 1.15
N ASP A 305 -23.26 16.39 1.87
CA ASP A 305 -23.63 16.21 3.28
C ASP A 305 -22.58 15.72 4.31
N ALA A 306 -22.53 16.43 5.44
CA ALA A 306 -21.60 16.26 6.57
C ALA A 306 -21.60 14.86 7.24
N GLU A 307 -22.53 13.97 6.89
CA GLU A 307 -22.61 12.61 7.41
C GLU A 307 -21.82 11.55 6.60
N THR A 308 -21.21 11.91 5.45
CA THR A 308 -20.56 10.93 4.53
C THR A 308 -19.06 11.18 4.26
N GLN A 309 -18.32 11.77 5.20
CA GLN A 309 -16.90 12.16 5.00
C GLN A 309 -15.90 11.14 5.56
N ALA A 310 -15.91 9.91 5.04
CA ALA A 310 -14.86 8.93 5.39
C ALA A 310 -13.54 9.29 4.69
N ALA A 311 -12.46 9.43 5.45
CA ALA A 311 -11.12 9.54 4.90
C ALA A 311 -10.69 8.20 4.29
N LEU A 312 -10.90 7.10 5.02
CA LEU A 312 -10.56 5.76 4.55
C LEU A 312 -11.79 4.86 4.56
N SER A 313 -12.15 4.32 3.40
CA SER A 313 -13.18 3.29 3.26
C SER A 313 -12.54 1.91 3.03
N ILE A 314 -12.95 0.91 3.79
CA ILE A 314 -12.53 -0.48 3.62
C ILE A 314 -13.77 -1.29 3.28
N GLN A 315 -13.71 -2.05 2.19
CA GLN A 315 -14.80 -2.89 1.75
C GLN A 315 -14.42 -4.36 1.79
N TYR A 316 -15.37 -5.19 2.20
CA TYR A 316 -15.23 -6.62 2.32
C TYR A 316 -16.09 -7.30 1.24
N ASN A 317 -15.61 -8.42 0.72
CA ASN A 317 -16.46 -9.25 -0.12
C ASN A 317 -17.48 -10.00 0.76
N ALA A 318 -18.74 -10.07 0.34
CA ALA A 318 -19.84 -10.66 1.12
C ALA A 318 -19.63 -12.17 1.43
N ALA A 319 -18.78 -12.84 0.65
CA ALA A 319 -18.42 -14.25 0.78
C ALA A 319 -17.42 -14.56 1.91
N MET A 320 -16.95 -13.57 2.67
CA MET A 320 -16.20 -13.82 3.90
C MET A 320 -17.17 -14.33 4.96
N GLU A 321 -17.44 -15.64 4.91
CA GLU A 321 -18.23 -16.34 5.91
C GLU A 321 -17.68 -16.01 7.30
N ALA A 322 -18.52 -15.28 8.03
CA ALA A 322 -18.49 -15.22 9.46
C ALA A 322 -18.28 -16.65 10.00
N PRO A 323 -17.17 -16.99 10.70
CA PRO A 323 -17.00 -18.33 11.24
C PRO A 323 -18.25 -18.73 12.03
N GLU A 324 -18.93 -19.80 11.59
CA GLU A 324 -20.03 -20.41 12.32
C GLU A 324 -19.46 -21.04 13.59
N GLY A 325 -20.01 -20.66 14.75
CA GLY A 325 -19.63 -21.27 16.01
C GLY A 325 -19.95 -20.42 17.22
N LYS A 326 -20.54 -21.05 18.24
CA LYS A 326 -20.88 -20.46 19.55
C LYS A 326 -19.66 -20.16 20.45
N ALA A 327 -18.44 -20.42 20.01
CA ALA A 327 -17.24 -20.35 20.85
C ALA A 327 -16.44 -19.06 20.60
N HIS A 328 -17.04 -17.91 20.93
CA HIS A 328 -16.31 -16.65 21.03
C HIS A 328 -16.11 -16.33 22.50
N LEU A 329 -14.86 -16.31 22.96
CA LEU A 329 -14.54 -15.77 24.27
C LEU A 329 -14.41 -14.26 24.09
N LEU A 330 -15.50 -13.53 24.30
CA LEU A 330 -15.49 -12.08 24.40
C LEU A 330 -15.97 -11.70 25.80
N SER A 331 -15.00 -11.39 26.67
CA SER A 331 -15.30 -10.93 28.01
C SER A 331 -15.10 -9.42 28.04
N TYR A 332 -16.21 -8.70 28.22
CA TYR A 332 -16.18 -7.24 28.29
C TYR A 332 -17.10 -6.68 29.38
N THR A 333 -16.80 -5.46 29.83
CA THR A 333 -17.75 -4.61 30.57
C THR A 333 -17.91 -3.31 29.81
N SER A 334 -19.14 -2.79 29.79
CA SER A 334 -19.46 -1.48 29.22
C SER A 334 -20.18 -0.65 30.28
N GLU A 335 -19.51 0.36 30.81
CA GLU A 335 -20.06 1.21 31.88
C GLU A 335 -20.17 2.67 31.40
N PRO A 336 -21.30 3.36 31.67
CA PRO A 336 -21.40 4.79 31.45
C PRO A 336 -20.33 5.55 32.25
N SER A 337 -19.71 6.54 31.62
CA SER A 337 -18.68 7.39 32.22
C SER A 337 -18.98 8.87 31.92
N ARG A 338 -18.35 9.79 32.65
CA ARG A 338 -18.51 11.25 32.41
C ARG A 338 -18.12 11.70 30.99
N HIS A 339 -17.42 10.87 30.21
CA HIS A 339 -16.92 11.20 28.87
C HIS A 339 -17.41 10.20 27.80
N GLY A 340 -18.54 9.52 28.03
CA GLY A 340 -19.10 8.49 27.14
C GLY A 340 -19.08 7.11 27.80
N CYS A 341 -18.88 6.04 27.04
CA CYS A 341 -18.90 4.67 27.56
C CYS A 341 -17.48 4.08 27.73
N CYS A 342 -17.20 3.45 28.86
CA CYS A 342 -15.95 2.72 29.12
C CYS A 342 -16.13 1.26 28.75
N VAL A 343 -15.41 0.77 27.74
CA VAL A 343 -15.41 -0.63 27.31
C VAL A 343 -14.11 -1.29 27.75
N SER A 344 -14.19 -2.22 28.70
CA SER A 344 -13.05 -3.05 29.10
C SER A 344 -13.13 -4.39 28.40
N VAL A 345 -12.12 -4.78 27.63
CA VAL A 345 -12.05 -6.10 26.98
C VAL A 345 -10.98 -6.91 27.69
N SER A 346 -11.38 -7.94 28.45
CA SER A 346 -10.45 -8.75 29.23
C SER A 346 -9.84 -9.91 28.43
N ALA A 347 -10.63 -10.51 27.55
CA ALA A 347 -10.20 -11.53 26.60
C ALA A 347 -11.07 -11.47 25.34
N ALA A 348 -10.45 -11.72 24.19
CA ALA A 348 -11.13 -11.78 22.91
C ALA A 348 -10.52 -12.91 22.06
N SER A 349 -11.35 -13.81 21.55
CA SER A 349 -10.97 -14.78 20.52
C SER A 349 -12.16 -15.19 19.66
N LEU A 350 -11.95 -15.30 18.35
CA LEU A 350 -12.98 -15.73 17.40
C LEU A 350 -13.15 -17.25 17.33
N ASP A 351 -12.13 -18.02 17.70
CA ASP A 351 -12.16 -19.48 17.63
C ASP A 351 -11.50 -20.17 18.84
N GLY A 352 -11.12 -19.39 19.87
CA GLY A 352 -10.44 -19.86 21.07
C GLY A 352 -8.95 -20.21 20.90
N THR A 353 -8.43 -20.18 19.68
CA THR A 353 -7.08 -20.69 19.35
C THR A 353 -6.13 -19.63 18.81
N HIS A 354 -6.66 -18.61 18.13
CA HIS A 354 -5.86 -17.56 17.51
C HIS A 354 -5.98 -16.23 18.25
N PRO A 355 -4.87 -15.51 18.45
CA PRO A 355 -4.89 -14.19 19.07
C PRO A 355 -5.55 -13.17 18.16
N VAL A 356 -6.24 -12.21 18.78
CA VAL A 356 -6.73 -11.00 18.11
C VAL A 356 -5.55 -10.09 17.78
N ILE A 357 -5.51 -9.60 16.54
CA ILE A 357 -4.45 -8.71 16.04
C ILE A 357 -4.98 -7.31 15.72
N TYR A 358 -6.29 -7.13 15.63
CA TYR A 358 -6.91 -5.82 15.42
C TYR A 358 -8.26 -5.77 16.12
N LEU A 359 -8.55 -4.62 16.70
CA LEU A 359 -9.78 -4.31 17.41
C LEU A 359 -10.23 -2.90 17.05
N ALA A 360 -11.53 -2.70 16.83
CA ALA A 360 -12.09 -1.36 16.71
C ALA A 360 -13.43 -1.27 17.42
N ILE A 361 -13.75 -0.11 17.96
CA ILE A 361 -15.03 0.17 18.64
C ILE A 361 -15.66 1.38 17.96
N GLY A 362 -16.94 1.28 17.63
CA GLY A 362 -17.67 2.34 16.95
C GLY A 362 -19.16 2.08 16.95
N THR A 363 -19.85 2.57 15.92
CA THR A 363 -21.28 2.37 15.70
C THR A 363 -21.52 1.70 14.36
N ALA A 364 -22.71 1.12 14.14
CA ALA A 364 -23.11 0.62 12.83
C ALA A 364 -24.37 1.34 12.31
N GLN A 365 -24.42 1.56 11.00
CA GLN A 365 -25.57 2.10 10.28
C GLN A 365 -25.84 1.19 9.07
N GLY A 366 -26.87 0.34 9.17
CA GLY A 366 -27.08 -0.75 8.20
C GLY A 366 -25.87 -1.69 8.17
N GLU A 367 -25.30 -1.93 7.00
CA GLU A 367 -24.10 -2.77 6.82
C GLU A 367 -22.77 -2.00 6.92
N ARG A 368 -22.80 -0.72 7.31
CA ARG A 368 -21.61 0.12 7.43
C ARG A 368 -21.18 0.24 8.88
N PHE A 369 -19.92 -0.09 9.15
CA PHE A 369 -19.28 0.13 10.44
C PHE A 369 -18.52 1.46 10.45
N LEU A 370 -18.79 2.29 11.47
CA LEU A 370 -18.15 3.60 11.68
C LEU A 370 -17.28 3.53 12.94
N PRO A 371 -16.01 3.10 12.83
CA PRO A 371 -15.09 3.05 13.95
C PRO A 371 -14.83 4.46 14.52
N VAL A 372 -14.93 4.57 15.84
CA VAL A 372 -14.56 5.77 16.62
C VAL A 372 -13.20 5.59 17.26
N LEU A 373 -12.86 4.35 17.63
CA LEU A 373 -11.58 3.97 18.21
C LEU A 373 -11.03 2.74 17.49
N THR A 374 -9.73 2.75 17.23
CA THR A 374 -9.03 1.62 16.59
C THR A 374 -7.78 1.25 17.39
N ASP A 375 -7.61 -0.03 17.70
CA ASP A 375 -6.38 -0.61 18.21
C ASP A 375 -5.83 -1.64 17.22
N CYS A 376 -4.77 -1.25 16.51
CA CYS A 376 -4.13 -2.10 15.51
C CYS A 376 -3.15 -3.12 16.10
N VAL A 377 -2.87 -3.11 17.40
CA VAL A 377 -2.07 -4.14 18.08
C VAL A 377 -2.59 -4.30 19.52
N PRO A 378 -3.79 -4.89 19.68
CA PRO A 378 -4.44 -4.98 20.99
C PRO A 378 -3.66 -5.92 21.91
N ASN A 379 -3.23 -5.40 23.06
CA ASN A 379 -2.66 -6.19 24.15
C ASN A 379 -3.71 -6.29 25.26
N LEU A 380 -4.53 -7.35 25.22
CA LEU A 380 -5.60 -7.59 26.19
C LEU A 380 -5.04 -8.23 27.48
N PRO A 381 -5.63 -7.96 28.67
CA PRO A 381 -6.81 -7.13 28.92
C PRO A 381 -6.54 -5.63 28.74
N LYS A 382 -7.52 -4.88 28.19
CA LYS A 382 -7.38 -3.43 27.97
C LYS A 382 -8.74 -2.72 28.00
N SER A 383 -8.75 -1.51 28.57
CA SER A 383 -9.93 -0.64 28.64
C SER A 383 -9.83 0.52 27.67
N TYR A 384 -10.97 0.91 27.12
CA TYR A 384 -11.12 1.94 26.10
C TYR A 384 -12.25 2.88 26.50
N THR A 385 -12.04 4.18 26.35
CA THR A 385 -13.10 5.18 26.56
C THR A 385 -13.63 5.62 25.20
N VAL A 386 -14.94 5.50 24.98
CA VAL A 386 -15.60 5.78 23.71
C VAL A 386 -16.59 6.94 23.90
N PRO A 387 -16.46 8.04 23.14
CA PRO A 387 -17.27 9.25 23.33
C PRO A 387 -18.61 9.16 22.59
N THR A 388 -19.43 8.12 22.82
CA THR A 388 -20.75 7.99 22.20
C THR A 388 -21.74 7.26 23.10
N ASP A 389 -23.01 7.67 23.01
CA ASP A 389 -24.15 7.08 23.71
C ASP A 389 -24.97 6.15 22.80
N ALA A 390 -24.55 5.98 21.54
CA ALA A 390 -25.19 5.07 20.59
C ALA A 390 -24.79 3.60 20.85
N PRO A 391 -25.60 2.61 20.44
CA PRO A 391 -25.26 1.20 20.57
C PRO A 391 -23.89 0.90 19.97
N LEU A 392 -22.98 0.42 20.83
CA LEU A 392 -21.60 0.19 20.43
C LEU A 392 -21.47 -1.11 19.65
N VAL A 393 -20.59 -1.08 18.66
CA VAL A 393 -20.18 -2.24 17.88
C VAL A 393 -18.68 -2.42 18.05
N LEU A 394 -18.28 -3.62 18.43
CA LEU A 394 -16.91 -4.08 18.51
C LEU A 394 -16.57 -4.90 17.26
N GLN A 395 -15.56 -4.46 16.52
CA GLN A 395 -14.93 -5.25 15.47
C GLN A 395 -13.69 -5.94 16.01
N LEU A 396 -13.54 -7.22 15.69
CA LEU A 396 -12.35 -8.01 15.97
C LEU A 396 -11.81 -8.62 14.69
N MET A 397 -10.49 -8.73 14.59
CA MET A 397 -9.82 -9.54 13.58
C MET A 397 -8.73 -10.38 14.24
N ASP A 398 -8.76 -11.68 13.99
CA ASP A 398 -7.77 -12.62 14.50
C ASP A 398 -6.55 -12.72 13.58
N SER A 399 -5.51 -13.38 14.09
CA SER A 399 -4.29 -13.61 13.34
C SER A 399 -4.48 -14.45 12.08
N ARG A 400 -5.56 -15.22 11.89
CA ARG A 400 -5.85 -15.89 10.61
C ARG A 400 -6.52 -14.97 9.60
N GLY A 401 -6.84 -13.75 10.00
CA GLY A 401 -7.53 -12.79 9.16
C GLY A 401 -9.04 -12.95 9.17
N LYS A 402 -9.60 -13.78 10.06
CA LYS A 402 -11.05 -13.83 10.25
C LYS A 402 -11.47 -12.58 10.99
N GLN A 403 -12.62 -12.03 10.61
CA GLN A 403 -13.19 -10.84 11.24
C GLN A 403 -14.63 -11.05 11.67
N ALA A 404 -15.04 -10.34 12.71
CA ALA A 404 -16.42 -10.34 13.19
C ALA A 404 -16.77 -9.01 13.86
N PHE A 405 -18.07 -8.70 13.86
CA PHE A 405 -18.65 -7.51 14.47
C PHE A 405 -19.68 -7.91 15.52
N PHE A 406 -19.64 -7.26 16.67
CA PHE A 406 -20.48 -7.56 17.82
C PHE A 406 -21.13 -6.28 18.34
N THR A 407 -22.45 -6.19 18.34
CA THR A 407 -23.17 -5.22 19.15
C THR A 407 -22.91 -5.54 20.62
N LEU A 408 -22.36 -4.55 21.33
CA LEU A 408 -22.19 -4.57 22.77
C LEU A 408 -23.53 -4.17 23.39
N GLU A 409 -24.05 -5.04 24.24
CA GLU A 409 -25.25 -4.77 25.03
C GLU A 409 -24.77 -4.19 26.37
N GLU A 410 -25.51 -3.22 26.93
CA GLU A 410 -25.21 -2.75 28.27
C GLU A 410 -25.36 -3.92 29.24
N THR A 411 -24.26 -4.33 29.88
CA THR A 411 -24.32 -5.23 31.02
C THR A 411 -25.00 -4.48 32.16
N SER A 412 -26.32 -4.64 32.26
CA SER A 412 -27.09 -4.26 33.43
C SER A 412 -26.54 -5.07 34.61
N HIS A 413 -26.04 -4.39 35.64
CA HIS A 413 -25.62 -5.03 36.88
C HIS A 413 -26.77 -5.75 37.58
#